data_AF-A0A9P8GW51-F1
#
_entry.id   AF-A0A9P8GW51-F1
#
_cell.length_a   1.000
_cell.length_b   1.000
_cell.length_c   1.000
_cell.angle_alpha   90.00
_cell.angle_beta   90.00
_cell.angle_gamma   90.00
#
_symmetry.space_group_name_H-M   'P 1'
#
loop_
_entity.id
_entity.type
_entity.pdbx_description
1 polymer ?
#
loop_
_entity_poly.entity_id
_entity_poly.type
_entity_poly.pdbx_seq_one_letter_code
_entity_poly.pdbx_strand_id
1 'polypeptide(L)'
;MRSSLAYGALLQASLYSVASASPAPTPRRVFQAEPLAAQVTGSPVENSPSRTEQLRRDLIGDVKSDIGSVLGGLGSDLPSWVASGVPNFFQGFPTGDAVVSSLGLNDAQVSALPTQVLNLDPYANWTESGWNVRFHGNVYKQPNTSTADLNRLANIFLVDTSVEDLPQDQADRARNVTASIFVIQQGDVAVAPIHLDPAASQGSSGEPGGGGAVTPSGGNQTITLPYNTTVEGDFDVFVPINGNGLMNGNETDQVQRLNTHVEGASIGNSTAYLVPTTGLTVVSDIDDILRVTKIYEPSQGLLNSFAKEYVPWENMPDIYANWSKSLPNMHFHYLTTTPEQVTRAYMNFTYSHYPGGSFDTRPLNFSDVSATLSIRKFLLTKIFETFPERKFILVADTSNSDVMKDYPLMATTYPDQVQCIFLRNTTATDSGDRFPYDTSGFKDLNQEKYMFFLNPDDLSGLDIANGQCYNQSIAQNLTFGYQGLPLGLGDSPTATNASATGSANKTGKSGASAFKSKDVVGAQSSLALVAALGAAMFMFL
;
A
#
# COMPACT_ATOMS: atom_id res chain seq x y z
N MET A 1 -25.56 65.34 -52.28
CA MET A 1 -26.97 65.07 -52.65
C MET A 1 -27.41 63.85 -51.87
N ARG A 2 -28.15 64.09 -50.78
CA ARG A 2 -29.56 63.71 -50.57
C ARG A 2 -29.71 62.20 -50.30
N SER A 3 -29.84 61.76 -49.04
CA SER A 3 -31.03 61.87 -48.15
C SER A 3 -31.86 60.59 -48.23
N SER A 4 -31.98 59.81 -47.13
CA SER A 4 -33.13 59.84 -46.19
C SER A 4 -34.03 58.60 -46.44
N LEU A 5 -34.71 57.89 -45.53
CA LEU A 5 -35.29 58.02 -44.17
C LEU A 5 -35.52 56.55 -43.68
N ALA A 6 -35.30 56.13 -42.43
CA ALA A 6 -35.93 56.47 -41.15
C ALA A 6 -37.17 55.62 -40.77
N TYR A 7 -37.27 55.38 -39.45
CA TYR A 7 -38.42 55.05 -38.60
C TYR A 7 -38.85 53.59 -38.35
N GLY A 8 -38.93 53.26 -37.05
CA GLY A 8 -39.66 52.11 -36.53
C GLY A 8 -39.28 51.71 -35.09
N ALA A 9 -39.49 52.58 -34.11
CA ALA A 9 -39.39 52.27 -32.68
C ALA A 9 -40.71 51.71 -32.13
N LEU A 10 -40.61 51.02 -30.97
CA LEU A 10 -41.65 50.61 -30.00
C LEU A 10 -42.37 49.27 -30.27
N LEU A 11 -42.16 48.27 -29.40
CA LEU A 11 -42.98 48.08 -28.20
C LEU A 11 -42.42 46.98 -27.29
N GLN A 12 -42.40 47.28 -25.99
CA GLN A 12 -42.19 46.33 -24.90
C GLN A 12 -43.34 45.30 -24.85
N ALA A 13 -43.00 44.03 -24.66
CA ALA A 13 -43.89 43.05 -24.05
C ALA A 13 -43.07 42.22 -23.05
N SER A 14 -43.20 42.60 -21.79
CA SER A 14 -42.82 41.85 -20.61
C SER A 14 -43.57 40.52 -20.54
N LEU A 15 -42.84 39.39 -20.60
CA LEU A 15 -43.36 38.09 -20.19
C LEU A 15 -42.60 37.62 -18.95
N TYR A 16 -43.27 37.81 -17.82
CA TYR A 16 -42.95 37.25 -16.53
C TYR A 16 -42.85 35.72 -16.64
N SER A 17 -41.66 35.18 -16.45
CA SER A 17 -41.49 33.77 -16.14
C SER A 17 -41.71 33.61 -14.65
N VAL A 18 -42.88 33.11 -14.28
CA VAL A 18 -43.25 32.77 -12.90
C VAL A 18 -42.35 31.62 -12.45
N ALA A 19 -41.40 31.91 -11.58
CA ALA A 19 -40.71 30.91 -10.79
C ALA A 19 -41.70 30.30 -9.80
N SER A 20 -42.19 29.09 -10.09
CA SER A 20 -43.01 28.31 -9.18
C SER A 20 -42.13 27.81 -8.03
N ALA A 21 -42.13 28.56 -6.92
CA ALA A 21 -41.57 28.10 -5.66
C ALA A 21 -42.39 26.89 -5.17
N SER A 22 -41.76 25.72 -5.09
CA SER A 22 -42.32 24.57 -4.38
C SER A 22 -42.48 24.93 -2.90
N PRO A 23 -43.64 24.64 -2.26
CA PRO A 23 -43.85 24.96 -0.86
C PRO A 23 -42.90 24.18 0.03
N ALA A 24 -42.27 24.88 0.98
CA ALA A 24 -41.45 24.29 2.03
C ALA A 24 -42.27 23.23 2.81
N PRO A 25 -41.67 22.06 3.14
CA PRO A 25 -42.36 21.04 3.90
C PRO A 25 -42.73 21.55 5.29
N THR A 26 -44.02 21.42 5.62
CA THR A 26 -44.64 21.75 6.89
C THR A 26 -43.98 20.98 8.06
N PRO A 27 -43.75 21.61 9.23
CA PRO A 27 -43.15 20.93 10.38
C PRO A 27 -44.04 19.78 10.86
N ARG A 28 -43.47 18.57 10.92
CA ARG A 28 -44.11 17.39 11.53
C ARG A 28 -44.31 17.66 13.03
N ARG A 29 -45.53 17.44 13.51
CA ARG A 29 -45.86 17.42 14.94
C ARG A 29 -45.03 16.36 15.65
N VAL A 30 -44.28 16.80 16.66
CA VAL A 30 -43.60 15.95 17.65
C VAL A 30 -44.69 15.36 18.56
N PHE A 31 -44.90 14.04 18.47
CA PHE A 31 -45.58 13.31 19.53
C PHE A 31 -44.56 13.04 20.63
N GLN A 32 -44.71 13.69 21.78
CA GLN A 32 -44.04 13.29 23.01
C GLN A 32 -44.65 11.94 23.45
N ALA A 33 -43.90 10.87 23.25
CA ALA A 33 -44.14 9.60 23.93
C ALA A 33 -43.15 9.54 25.10
N GLU A 34 -43.67 9.55 26.33
CA GLU A 34 -42.87 9.31 27.53
C GLU A 34 -42.29 7.88 27.49
N PRO A 35 -40.99 7.68 27.79
CA PRO A 35 -40.43 6.34 27.89
C PRO A 35 -40.96 5.64 29.15
N LEU A 36 -41.79 4.61 28.96
CA LEU A 36 -42.10 3.62 29.98
C LEU A 36 -40.83 2.82 30.31
N ALA A 37 -40.48 2.75 31.60
CA ALA A 37 -39.33 2.00 32.09
C ALA A 37 -39.40 0.52 31.68
N ALA A 38 -38.33 0.00 31.09
CA ALA A 38 -38.22 -1.43 30.78
C ALA A 38 -38.07 -2.23 32.10
N GLN A 39 -39.03 -3.10 32.35
CA GLN A 39 -38.97 -4.07 33.44
C GLN A 39 -37.94 -5.17 33.12
N VAL A 40 -37.01 -5.37 34.05
CA VAL A 40 -36.06 -6.48 34.05
C VAL A 40 -36.81 -7.76 34.42
N THR A 41 -36.86 -8.73 33.51
CA THR A 41 -37.21 -10.13 33.82
C THR A 41 -35.98 -11.00 33.60
N GLY A 42 -35.49 -11.61 34.69
CA GLY A 42 -34.33 -12.52 34.66
C GLY A 42 -34.72 -13.88 34.07
N SER A 43 -33.90 -14.39 33.16
CA SER A 43 -34.01 -15.76 32.64
C SER A 43 -33.09 -16.71 33.44
N PRO A 44 -33.48 -17.95 33.75
CA PRO A 44 -32.68 -18.85 34.58
C PRO A 44 -31.49 -19.42 33.82
N VAL A 45 -30.32 -19.44 34.47
CA VAL A 45 -29.09 -20.10 33.99
C VAL A 45 -29.09 -21.54 34.50
N GLU A 46 -29.04 -22.52 33.59
CA GLU A 46 -28.66 -23.90 33.91
C GLU A 46 -27.14 -24.05 33.85
N ASN A 47 -26.54 -24.51 34.95
CA ASN A 47 -25.14 -24.88 35.05
C ASN A 47 -24.99 -26.39 34.82
N SER A 48 -24.35 -26.79 33.73
CA SER A 48 -23.78 -28.14 33.57
C SER A 48 -22.38 -28.04 32.94
N PRO A 49 -21.32 -28.54 33.62
CA PRO A 49 -19.96 -28.48 33.09
C PRO A 49 -19.71 -29.64 32.12
N SER A 50 -19.39 -29.35 30.86
CA SER A 50 -18.88 -30.38 29.93
C SER A 50 -17.35 -30.32 29.83
N ARG A 51 -16.75 -31.51 29.90
CA ARG A 51 -15.31 -31.78 29.88
C ARG A 51 -14.77 -31.65 28.45
N THR A 52 -13.89 -30.69 28.19
CA THR A 52 -13.18 -30.60 26.88
C THR A 52 -11.74 -30.10 26.98
N GLU A 53 -11.05 -30.38 28.09
CA GLU A 53 -9.64 -29.98 28.29
C GLU A 53 -8.61 -30.99 27.73
N GLN A 54 -9.02 -32.11 27.13
CA GLN A 54 -8.09 -33.14 26.65
C GLN A 54 -7.98 -33.29 25.12
N LEU A 55 -8.81 -32.60 24.33
CA LEU A 55 -8.78 -32.67 22.84
C LEU A 55 -7.98 -31.54 22.17
N ARG A 56 -7.45 -30.57 22.93
CA ARG A 56 -6.84 -29.35 22.39
C ARG A 56 -5.36 -29.47 22.02
N ARG A 57 -4.70 -30.60 22.34
CA ARG A 57 -3.29 -30.85 21.99
C ARG A 57 -3.07 -31.54 20.65
N ASP A 58 -4.09 -32.18 20.09
CA ASP A 58 -3.96 -32.91 18.81
C ASP A 58 -4.40 -32.06 17.59
N LEU A 59 -5.21 -31.02 17.78
CA LEU A 59 -5.67 -30.15 16.68
C LEU A 59 -4.57 -29.30 16.01
N ILE A 60 -3.48 -28.97 16.72
CA ILE A 60 -2.40 -28.13 16.15
C ILE A 60 -1.53 -28.94 15.17
N GLY A 61 -1.47 -30.27 15.34
CA GLY A 61 -0.84 -31.17 14.38
C GLY A 61 -1.69 -31.37 13.13
N ASP A 62 -3.00 -31.52 13.31
CA ASP A 62 -3.94 -31.83 12.22
C ASP A 62 -4.24 -30.61 11.32
N VAL A 63 -4.18 -29.37 11.82
CA VAL A 63 -4.39 -28.17 10.98
C VAL A 63 -3.30 -28.03 9.90
N LYS A 64 -2.06 -28.48 10.15
CA LYS A 64 -1.02 -28.47 9.09
C LYS A 64 -1.25 -29.51 8.00
N SER A 65 -1.91 -30.63 8.31
CA SER A 65 -2.27 -31.66 7.33
C SER A 65 -3.63 -31.42 6.65
N ASP A 66 -4.59 -30.82 7.37
CA ASP A 66 -5.96 -30.56 6.86
C ASP A 66 -6.11 -29.25 6.09
N ILE A 67 -5.18 -28.30 6.23
CA ILE A 67 -5.08 -27.18 5.29
C ILE A 67 -4.88 -27.74 3.86
N GLY A 68 -4.16 -28.84 3.68
CA GLY A 68 -4.00 -29.47 2.36
C GLY A 68 -5.27 -30.12 1.78
N SER A 69 -6.25 -30.51 2.62
CA SER A 69 -7.46 -31.23 2.19
C SER A 69 -8.69 -30.32 2.02
N VAL A 70 -8.79 -29.27 2.84
CA VAL A 70 -9.87 -28.27 2.83
C VAL A 70 -9.72 -27.25 1.70
N LEU A 71 -8.50 -27.03 1.23
CA LEU A 71 -8.20 -26.09 0.14
C LEU A 71 -8.45 -26.67 -1.27
N GLY A 72 -8.91 -27.92 -1.39
CA GLY A 72 -9.25 -28.54 -2.67
C GLY A 72 -10.34 -27.83 -3.47
N GLY A 73 -11.12 -26.93 -2.84
CA GLY A 73 -12.10 -26.06 -3.51
C GLY A 73 -11.50 -24.82 -4.19
N LEU A 74 -10.23 -24.50 -3.93
CA LEU A 74 -9.47 -23.39 -4.56
C LEU A 74 -8.58 -23.88 -5.72
N GLY A 75 -8.68 -25.17 -6.09
CA GLY A 75 -7.68 -25.84 -6.94
C GLY A 75 -6.54 -26.39 -6.09
N SER A 76 -5.90 -27.47 -6.54
CA SER A 76 -4.93 -28.27 -5.77
C SER A 76 -3.61 -27.56 -5.42
N ASP A 77 -3.43 -26.29 -5.79
CA ASP A 77 -2.22 -25.54 -5.52
C ASP A 77 -2.61 -24.16 -4.99
N LEU A 78 -2.41 -23.91 -3.69
CA LEU A 78 -2.33 -22.53 -3.22
C LEU A 78 -1.27 -21.85 -4.07
N PRO A 79 -1.59 -20.72 -4.73
CA PRO A 79 -0.58 -20.00 -5.47
C PRO A 79 0.59 -19.67 -4.54
N SER A 80 1.83 -19.92 -4.95
CA SER A 80 3.01 -19.78 -4.08
C SER A 80 3.17 -18.38 -3.46
N TRP A 81 2.48 -17.39 -4.02
CA TRP A 81 2.41 -16.04 -3.47
C TRP A 81 1.57 -15.87 -2.22
N VAL A 82 0.63 -16.78 -1.93
CA VAL A 82 -0.07 -16.80 -0.62
C VAL A 82 0.97 -16.99 0.50
N ALA A 83 2.03 -17.75 0.24
CA ALA A 83 3.17 -17.91 1.13
C ALA A 83 4.26 -16.82 0.97
N SER A 84 4.46 -16.27 -0.24
CA SER A 84 5.50 -15.26 -0.50
C SER A 84 5.07 -13.82 -0.21
N GLY A 85 3.77 -13.57 0.00
CA GLY A 85 3.20 -12.23 0.29
C GLY A 85 3.28 -11.23 -0.85
N VAL A 86 3.72 -11.64 -2.03
CA VAL A 86 3.77 -10.80 -3.23
C VAL A 86 3.11 -11.57 -4.34
N PRO A 87 1.96 -11.11 -4.88
CA PRO A 87 1.29 -11.76 -5.98
C PRO A 87 2.28 -12.16 -7.09
N ASN A 88 2.28 -13.45 -7.48
CA ASN A 88 3.28 -13.98 -8.41
C ASN A 88 3.29 -13.26 -9.76
N PHE A 89 2.24 -12.53 -10.11
CA PHE A 89 2.14 -11.84 -11.39
C PHE A 89 3.18 -10.74 -11.60
N PHE A 90 3.71 -10.18 -10.51
CA PHE A 90 4.78 -9.20 -10.56
C PHE A 90 6.18 -9.81 -10.45
N GLN A 91 6.29 -11.15 -10.44
CA GLN A 91 7.58 -11.84 -10.36
C GLN A 91 8.09 -12.17 -11.76
N GLY A 92 9.38 -11.94 -12.01
CA GLY A 92 10.04 -12.35 -13.26
C GLY A 92 9.82 -11.41 -14.44
N PHE A 93 9.61 -10.11 -14.20
CA PHE A 93 9.65 -9.12 -15.28
C PHE A 93 10.97 -9.18 -16.04
N PRO A 94 10.95 -9.10 -17.37
CA PRO A 94 12.16 -9.20 -18.16
C PRO A 94 13.08 -8.02 -17.86
N THR A 95 14.38 -8.31 -17.77
CA THR A 95 15.42 -7.30 -17.55
C THR A 95 16.43 -7.35 -18.69
N GLY A 96 16.97 -6.18 -19.05
CA GLY A 96 18.07 -5.98 -19.98
C GLY A 96 17.96 -6.83 -21.24
N ASP A 97 18.83 -7.82 -21.34
CA ASP A 97 18.95 -8.74 -22.47
C ASP A 97 17.67 -9.52 -22.78
N ALA A 98 16.83 -9.81 -21.77
CA ALA A 98 15.55 -10.47 -22.00
C ALA A 98 14.57 -9.56 -22.76
N VAL A 99 14.58 -8.26 -22.47
CA VAL A 99 13.78 -7.27 -23.22
C VAL A 99 14.33 -7.11 -24.63
N VAL A 100 15.66 -6.98 -24.78
CA VAL A 100 16.33 -6.92 -26.10
C VAL A 100 15.98 -8.13 -26.96
N SER A 101 16.05 -9.32 -26.39
CA SER A 101 15.76 -10.59 -27.08
C SER A 101 14.27 -10.72 -27.45
N SER A 102 13.36 -10.39 -26.53
CA SER A 102 11.90 -10.50 -26.76
C SER A 102 11.36 -9.51 -27.80
N LEU A 103 12.09 -8.41 -28.04
CA LEU A 103 11.78 -7.39 -29.05
C LEU A 103 12.65 -7.51 -30.31
N GLY A 104 13.59 -8.47 -30.36
CA GLY A 104 14.48 -8.67 -31.51
C GLY A 104 15.36 -7.45 -31.83
N LEU A 105 15.77 -6.69 -30.80
CA LEU A 105 16.55 -5.47 -30.95
C LEU A 105 18.04 -5.79 -31.14
N ASN A 106 18.74 -4.97 -31.92
CA ASN A 106 20.21 -5.03 -32.03
C ASN A 106 20.89 -3.87 -31.28
N ASP A 107 22.20 -4.01 -31.06
CA ASP A 107 23.01 -3.05 -30.29
C ASP A 107 22.94 -1.62 -30.84
N ALA A 108 22.85 -1.45 -32.16
CA ALA A 108 22.77 -0.12 -32.77
C ALA A 108 21.41 0.55 -32.45
N GLN A 109 20.32 -0.22 -32.45
CA GLN A 109 19.00 0.27 -32.04
C GLN A 109 18.99 0.64 -30.57
N VAL A 110 19.52 -0.22 -29.69
CA VAL A 110 19.58 0.04 -28.24
C VAL A 110 20.48 1.25 -27.93
N SER A 111 21.60 1.39 -28.63
CA SER A 111 22.53 2.51 -28.43
C SER A 111 21.95 3.87 -28.84
N ALA A 112 21.04 3.89 -29.83
CA ALA A 112 20.39 5.11 -30.29
C ALA A 112 19.26 5.61 -29.38
N LEU A 113 18.78 4.78 -28.44
CA LEU A 113 17.69 5.17 -27.53
C LEU A 113 18.20 6.14 -26.45
N PRO A 114 17.43 7.19 -26.12
CA PRO A 114 17.75 8.09 -25.03
C PRO A 114 17.65 7.38 -23.68
N THR A 115 18.57 7.69 -22.79
CA THR A 115 18.49 7.26 -21.39
C THR A 115 17.40 8.03 -20.66
N GLN A 116 16.61 7.32 -19.86
CA GLN A 116 15.55 7.83 -19.01
C GLN A 116 15.88 7.52 -17.56
N VAL A 117 15.31 8.31 -16.64
CA VAL A 117 15.49 8.13 -15.19
C VAL A 117 14.13 8.17 -14.51
N LEU A 118 13.70 7.04 -13.96
CA LEU A 118 12.62 7.01 -12.99
C LEU A 118 13.20 7.47 -11.66
N ASN A 119 12.82 8.67 -11.21
CA ASN A 119 13.06 9.12 -9.85
C ASN A 119 11.75 9.01 -9.07
N LEU A 120 11.72 8.17 -8.04
CA LEU A 120 10.56 8.07 -7.16
C LEU A 120 10.51 9.30 -6.24
N ASP A 121 9.35 9.62 -5.67
CA ASP A 121 9.20 10.78 -4.77
C ASP A 121 10.01 10.55 -3.49
N PRO A 122 11.15 11.23 -3.29
CA PRO A 122 12.02 10.91 -2.20
C PRO A 122 11.52 11.54 -0.89
N TYR A 123 11.91 10.95 0.23
CA TYR A 123 11.86 11.63 1.53
C TYR A 123 13.26 12.07 1.96
N ALA A 124 13.30 13.05 2.85
CA ALA A 124 14.53 13.52 3.48
C ALA A 124 14.36 13.59 5.00
N ASN A 125 15.38 13.14 5.72
CA ASN A 125 15.45 13.30 7.17
C ASN A 125 16.43 14.39 7.56
N TRP A 126 16.28 14.89 8.78
CA TRP A 126 17.24 15.79 9.38
C TRP A 126 18.30 15.00 10.15
N THR A 127 19.56 15.32 9.91
CA THR A 127 20.73 14.69 10.55
C THR A 127 21.57 15.75 11.26
N GLU A 128 22.64 15.35 11.96
CA GLU A 128 23.61 16.29 12.53
C GLU A 128 24.28 17.20 11.48
N SER A 129 24.31 16.75 10.21
CA SER A 129 24.85 17.51 9.08
C SER A 129 23.79 18.28 8.29
N GLY A 130 22.55 18.32 8.77
CA GLY A 130 21.41 18.96 8.10
C GLY A 130 20.54 17.98 7.32
N TRP A 131 19.83 18.49 6.31
CA TRP A 131 18.92 17.71 5.47
C TRP A 131 19.67 16.66 4.64
N ASN A 132 19.14 15.45 4.64
CA ASN A 132 19.69 14.31 3.92
C ASN A 132 18.58 13.61 3.14
N VAL A 133 18.62 13.71 1.81
CA VAL A 133 17.54 13.27 0.91
C VAL A 133 17.86 11.90 0.35
N ARG A 134 16.93 10.94 0.45
CA ARG A 134 17.07 9.61 -0.16
C ARG A 134 16.59 9.62 -1.60
N PHE A 135 17.50 9.71 -2.55
CA PHE A 135 17.17 9.53 -3.97
C PHE A 135 17.16 8.05 -4.31
N HIS A 136 16.08 7.56 -4.90
CA HIS A 136 16.03 6.20 -5.40
C HIS A 136 15.11 6.03 -6.61
N GLY A 137 15.42 5.01 -7.42
CA GLY A 137 14.70 4.66 -8.63
C GLY A 137 15.62 3.98 -9.63
N ASN A 138 15.34 4.14 -10.93
CA ASN A 138 15.96 3.34 -11.99
C ASN A 138 16.37 4.16 -13.21
N VAL A 139 17.52 3.83 -13.79
CA VAL A 139 17.98 4.34 -15.08
C VAL A 139 17.76 3.27 -16.14
N TYR A 140 17.04 3.62 -17.20
CA TYR A 140 16.65 2.68 -18.25
C TYR A 140 16.58 3.35 -19.63
N LYS A 141 16.48 2.54 -20.67
CA LYS A 141 16.12 2.96 -22.03
C LYS A 141 14.75 2.40 -22.37
N GLN A 142 13.91 3.23 -22.99
CA GLN A 142 12.60 2.83 -23.48
C GLN A 142 12.70 2.40 -24.95
N PRO A 143 12.46 1.12 -25.29
CA PRO A 143 12.42 0.69 -26.68
C PRO A 143 11.29 1.35 -27.48
N ASN A 144 11.54 1.58 -28.76
CA ASN A 144 10.49 1.96 -29.70
C ASN A 144 9.73 0.69 -30.15
N THR A 145 8.75 0.28 -29.36
CA THR A 145 8.01 -0.97 -29.55
C THR A 145 6.81 -0.77 -30.47
N SER A 146 6.63 -1.67 -31.44
CA SER A 146 5.48 -1.62 -32.35
C SER A 146 4.16 -1.89 -31.62
N THR A 147 3.04 -1.38 -32.13
CA THR A 147 1.71 -1.71 -31.57
C THR A 147 1.46 -3.22 -31.54
N ALA A 148 1.89 -3.95 -32.58
CA ALA A 148 1.71 -5.39 -32.65
C ALA A 148 2.50 -6.12 -31.55
N ASP A 149 3.73 -5.69 -31.28
CA ASP A 149 4.53 -6.23 -30.18
C ASP A 149 3.95 -5.86 -28.82
N LEU A 150 3.50 -4.62 -28.63
CA LEU A 150 2.85 -4.20 -27.38
C LEU A 150 1.56 -4.99 -27.12
N ASN A 151 0.75 -5.27 -28.15
CA ASN A 151 -0.43 -6.13 -28.00
C ASN A 151 -0.03 -7.54 -27.58
N ARG A 152 0.94 -8.15 -28.29
CA ARG A 152 1.46 -9.49 -27.97
C ARG A 152 1.96 -9.58 -26.53
N LEU A 153 2.75 -8.60 -26.09
CA LEU A 153 3.32 -8.57 -24.74
C LEU A 153 2.25 -8.27 -23.67
N ALA A 154 1.30 -7.37 -23.95
CA ALA A 154 0.21 -7.07 -23.02
C ALA A 154 -0.71 -8.27 -22.80
N ASN A 155 -0.97 -9.06 -23.84
CA ASN A 155 -1.77 -10.29 -23.77
C ASN A 155 -1.17 -11.36 -22.83
N ILE A 156 0.11 -11.25 -22.43
CA ILE A 156 0.71 -12.13 -21.40
C ILE A 156 0.07 -11.87 -20.03
N PHE A 157 -0.33 -10.63 -19.76
CA PHE A 157 -0.91 -10.22 -18.47
C PHE A 157 -2.44 -10.23 -18.47
N LEU A 158 -3.09 -10.35 -19.62
CA LEU A 158 -4.55 -10.38 -19.72
C LEU A 158 -5.03 -11.83 -19.70
N VAL A 159 -5.69 -12.21 -18.61
CA VAL A 159 -6.29 -13.55 -18.45
C VAL A 159 -7.74 -13.48 -18.91
N ASP A 160 -8.19 -14.50 -19.64
CA ASP A 160 -9.56 -14.62 -20.19
C ASP A 160 -10.01 -13.49 -21.13
N THR A 161 -9.09 -12.64 -21.58
CA THR A 161 -9.34 -11.55 -22.54
C THR A 161 -8.05 -11.22 -23.31
N SER A 162 -8.13 -10.28 -24.25
CA SER A 162 -6.99 -9.81 -25.04
C SER A 162 -7.13 -8.32 -25.33
N VAL A 163 -6.03 -7.65 -25.69
CA VAL A 163 -6.03 -6.24 -26.11
C VAL A 163 -7.01 -6.00 -27.26
N GLU A 164 -7.18 -6.99 -28.14
CA GLU A 164 -8.11 -6.94 -29.27
C GLU A 164 -9.59 -6.96 -28.84
N ASP A 165 -9.89 -7.54 -27.68
CA ASP A 165 -11.25 -7.63 -27.11
C ASP A 165 -11.59 -6.45 -26.20
N LEU A 166 -10.59 -5.64 -25.82
CA LEU A 166 -10.76 -4.52 -24.91
C LEU A 166 -11.29 -3.26 -25.63
N PRO A 167 -12.08 -2.42 -24.94
CA PRO A 167 -12.32 -1.05 -25.36
C PRO A 167 -11.01 -0.31 -25.63
N GLN A 168 -11.02 0.61 -26.60
CA GLN A 168 -9.80 1.26 -27.09
C GLN A 168 -8.99 1.95 -25.99
N ASP A 169 -9.65 2.62 -25.04
CA ASP A 169 -9.02 3.26 -23.90
C ASP A 169 -8.31 2.26 -22.98
N GLN A 170 -8.89 1.08 -22.78
CA GLN A 170 -8.31 0.01 -21.98
C GLN A 170 -7.17 -0.70 -22.71
N ALA A 171 -7.30 -0.87 -24.02
CA ALA A 171 -6.23 -1.37 -24.89
C ALA A 171 -5.02 -0.43 -24.92
N ASP A 172 -5.24 0.89 -24.95
CA ASP A 172 -4.18 1.90 -24.86
C ASP A 172 -3.48 1.85 -23.49
N ARG A 173 -4.24 1.72 -22.40
CA ARG A 173 -3.69 1.56 -21.03
C ARG A 173 -2.87 0.28 -20.89
N ALA A 174 -3.40 -0.85 -21.36
CA ALA A 174 -2.69 -2.14 -21.34
C ALA A 174 -1.33 -2.04 -22.05
N ARG A 175 -1.30 -1.39 -23.22
CA ARG A 175 -0.05 -1.13 -23.95
C ARG A 175 0.90 -0.19 -23.20
N ASN A 176 0.39 0.87 -22.59
CA ASN A 176 1.23 1.82 -21.85
C ASN A 176 1.87 1.21 -20.60
N VAL A 177 1.11 0.44 -19.81
CA VAL A 177 1.64 -0.29 -18.64
C VAL A 177 2.65 -1.36 -19.10
N THR A 178 2.34 -2.08 -20.18
CA THR A 178 3.28 -3.05 -20.76
C THR A 178 4.57 -2.38 -21.22
N ALA A 179 4.49 -1.24 -21.90
CA ALA A 179 5.67 -0.50 -22.33
C ALA A 179 6.55 -0.08 -21.15
N SER A 180 5.96 0.26 -20.00
CA SER A 180 6.73 0.65 -18.82
C SER A 180 7.48 -0.53 -18.18
N ILE A 181 6.97 -1.76 -18.30
CA ILE A 181 7.63 -2.99 -17.83
C ILE A 181 8.80 -3.38 -18.74
N PHE A 182 8.59 -3.33 -20.06
CA PHE A 182 9.57 -3.78 -21.05
C PHE A 182 10.58 -2.68 -21.38
N VAL A 183 11.40 -2.35 -20.38
CA VAL A 183 12.48 -1.36 -20.46
C VAL A 183 13.85 -2.03 -20.41
N ILE A 184 14.86 -1.39 -20.96
CA ILE A 184 16.24 -1.88 -20.95
C ILE A 184 16.99 -1.15 -19.85
N GLN A 185 17.18 -1.81 -18.71
CA GLN A 185 17.94 -1.29 -17.56
C GLN A 185 19.35 -0.88 -17.98
N GLN A 186 19.85 0.24 -17.45
CA GLN A 186 21.18 0.75 -17.74
C GLN A 186 22.07 0.60 -16.51
N GLY A 187 22.87 -0.47 -16.49
CA GLY A 187 23.77 -0.74 -15.38
C GLY A 187 25.12 -0.03 -15.47
N ASP A 188 25.74 0.19 -14.30
CA ASP A 188 27.06 0.81 -14.14
C ASP A 188 27.20 2.20 -14.78
N VAL A 189 26.10 2.96 -14.90
CA VAL A 189 26.09 4.33 -15.44
C VAL A 189 25.90 5.37 -14.35
N ALA A 190 26.48 6.55 -14.53
CA ALA A 190 26.22 7.68 -13.66
C ALA A 190 24.79 8.20 -13.89
N VAL A 191 24.05 8.45 -12.80
CA VAL A 191 22.77 9.15 -12.87
C VAL A 191 23.03 10.61 -13.24
N ALA A 192 22.26 11.13 -14.21
CA ALA A 192 22.37 12.53 -14.61
C ALA A 192 22.08 13.46 -13.41
N PRO A 193 22.63 14.69 -13.39
CA PRO A 193 22.42 15.62 -12.29
C PRO A 193 20.94 15.82 -11.95
N ILE A 194 20.63 15.84 -10.65
CA ILE A 194 19.29 16.07 -10.13
C ILE A 194 19.22 17.49 -9.60
N HIS A 195 18.39 18.31 -10.21
CA HIS A 195 18.16 19.66 -9.76
C HIS A 195 16.99 19.69 -8.78
N LEU A 196 17.16 20.51 -7.73
CA LEU A 196 16.16 20.77 -6.72
C LEU A 196 15.71 22.22 -6.79
N ASP A 197 14.42 22.48 -6.59
CA ASP A 197 13.83 23.82 -6.48
C ASP A 197 12.56 23.82 -5.62
N PRO A 198 12.18 24.94 -4.97
CA PRO A 198 10.96 25.03 -4.17
C PRO A 198 9.69 24.59 -4.92
N ALA A 199 8.94 23.65 -4.33
CA ALA A 199 7.69 23.16 -4.92
C ALA A 199 6.45 23.84 -4.30
N ALA A 200 5.68 24.55 -5.13
CA ALA A 200 4.37 25.13 -4.75
C ALA A 200 3.27 24.07 -4.56
N SER A 201 3.36 23.00 -5.35
CA SER A 201 2.38 21.92 -5.47
C SER A 201 3.08 20.56 -5.42
N GLN A 202 2.32 19.47 -5.38
CA GLN A 202 2.87 18.13 -5.53
C GLN A 202 2.99 17.76 -7.01
N GLY A 203 4.06 17.04 -7.34
CA GLY A 203 4.26 16.39 -8.63
C GLY A 203 4.53 17.38 -9.77
N SER A 204 4.76 16.83 -10.97
CA SER A 204 4.95 17.62 -12.19
C SER A 204 3.65 18.21 -12.75
N SER A 205 2.49 17.83 -12.21
CA SER A 205 1.16 18.28 -12.65
C SER A 205 0.74 19.64 -12.08
N GLY A 206 1.45 20.14 -11.07
CA GLY A 206 1.18 21.47 -10.52
C GLY A 206 -0.06 21.57 -9.63
N GLU A 207 -0.66 20.45 -9.21
CA GLU A 207 -1.92 20.44 -8.46
C GLU A 207 -1.77 21.01 -7.03
N PRO A 208 -2.62 21.98 -6.62
CA PRO A 208 -2.61 22.50 -5.26
C PRO A 208 -3.23 21.50 -4.28
N GLY A 209 -2.39 20.82 -3.51
CA GLY A 209 -2.85 20.12 -2.30
C GLY A 209 -2.12 18.83 -2.04
N GLY A 210 -1.59 18.69 -0.82
CA GLY A 210 -1.20 17.38 -0.33
C GLY A 210 -0.16 17.41 0.77
N GLY A 211 -0.53 16.90 1.94
CA GLY A 211 0.38 16.54 3.03
C GLY A 211 0.69 17.65 4.03
N GLY A 212 -0.09 18.74 4.06
CA GLY A 212 0.19 19.87 4.98
C GLY A 212 1.55 20.55 4.74
N ALA A 213 2.19 20.26 3.61
CA ALA A 213 3.53 20.68 3.32
C ALA A 213 3.60 22.09 2.74
N VAL A 214 4.68 22.80 3.03
CA VAL A 214 4.91 24.19 2.61
C VAL A 214 5.98 24.29 1.55
N THR A 215 5.89 25.37 0.78
CA THR A 215 6.93 25.75 -0.18
C THR A 215 8.04 26.49 0.57
N PRO A 216 9.27 25.96 0.58
CA PRO A 216 10.38 26.65 1.23
C PRO A 216 10.74 27.94 0.49
N SER A 217 11.44 28.84 1.18
CA SER A 217 11.92 30.10 0.59
C SER A 217 13.15 29.93 -0.32
N GLY A 218 13.76 28.75 -0.30
CA GLY A 218 14.94 28.39 -1.08
C GLY A 218 15.13 26.87 -1.13
N GLY A 219 16.35 26.42 -1.38
CA GLY A 219 16.68 25.01 -1.60
C GLY A 219 17.14 24.69 -3.02
N ASN A 220 17.20 25.71 -3.90
CA ASN A 220 17.71 25.57 -5.26
C ASN A 220 19.16 25.07 -5.25
N GLN A 221 19.38 23.88 -5.80
CA GLN A 221 20.71 23.29 -5.91
C GLN A 221 20.72 22.17 -6.94
N THR A 222 21.91 21.77 -7.34
CA THR A 222 22.11 20.61 -8.22
C THR A 222 22.88 19.56 -7.46
N ILE A 223 22.37 18.33 -7.52
CA ILE A 223 22.89 17.17 -6.84
C ILE A 223 23.49 16.22 -7.88
N THR A 224 24.65 15.67 -7.58
CA THR A 224 25.24 14.57 -8.33
C THR A 224 25.31 13.38 -7.40
N LEU A 225 24.76 12.24 -7.82
CA LEU A 225 24.80 11.04 -7.00
C LEU A 225 26.24 10.52 -6.93
N PRO A 226 26.67 9.98 -5.77
CA PRO A 226 28.07 9.62 -5.54
C PRO A 226 28.50 8.32 -6.22
N TYR A 227 27.56 7.51 -6.70
CA TYR A 227 27.80 6.20 -7.28
C TYR A 227 27.03 6.00 -8.58
N ASN A 228 27.54 5.09 -9.40
CA ASN A 228 26.83 4.59 -10.57
C ASN A 228 25.67 3.68 -10.16
N THR A 229 24.76 3.45 -11.09
CA THR A 229 23.67 2.49 -10.94
C THR A 229 24.18 1.06 -10.77
N THR A 230 23.33 0.22 -10.18
CA THR A 230 23.54 -1.23 -10.10
C THR A 230 23.44 -1.86 -11.49
N VAL A 231 23.70 -3.15 -11.65
CA VAL A 231 23.59 -3.82 -12.97
C VAL A 231 22.15 -3.79 -13.51
N GLU A 232 21.16 -3.75 -12.63
CA GLU A 232 19.74 -3.57 -12.94
C GLU A 232 19.33 -2.10 -13.15
N GLY A 233 20.28 -1.16 -13.13
CA GLY A 233 20.01 0.26 -13.35
C GLY A 233 19.49 1.01 -12.12
N ASP A 234 19.47 0.39 -10.95
CA ASP A 234 18.93 1.01 -9.75
C ASP A 234 19.92 2.00 -9.13
N PHE A 235 19.39 3.04 -8.51
CA PHE A 235 20.09 3.87 -7.54
C PHE A 235 19.25 3.98 -6.27
N ASP A 236 19.88 3.95 -5.10
CA ASP A 236 19.25 4.22 -3.81
C ASP A 236 20.32 4.77 -2.86
N VAL A 237 20.27 6.08 -2.62
CA VAL A 237 21.32 6.78 -1.87
C VAL A 237 20.77 7.98 -1.13
N PHE A 238 21.22 8.13 0.11
CA PHE A 238 21.04 9.35 0.88
C PHE A 238 22.13 10.37 0.52
N VAL A 239 21.72 11.59 0.18
CA VAL A 239 22.62 12.69 -0.18
C VAL A 239 22.34 13.91 0.69
N PRO A 240 23.35 14.44 1.40
CA PRO A 240 23.22 15.71 2.11
C PRO A 240 22.94 16.86 1.14
N ILE A 241 22.01 17.74 1.51
CA ILE A 241 21.68 18.94 0.72
C ILE A 241 21.93 20.21 1.53
N ASN A 242 22.17 21.31 0.83
CA ASN A 242 22.37 22.62 1.45
C ASN A 242 21.04 23.17 1.99
N GLY A 243 21.06 23.69 3.23
CA GLY A 243 19.89 24.24 3.93
C GLY A 243 19.43 25.64 3.48
N ASN A 244 20.01 26.23 2.43
CA ASN A 244 19.80 27.65 2.08
C ASN A 244 18.33 27.97 1.76
N GLY A 245 17.61 28.58 2.71
CA GLY A 245 16.18 28.91 2.58
C GLY A 245 15.22 27.77 2.95
N LEU A 246 15.77 26.65 3.47
CA LEU A 246 15.04 25.55 4.07
C LEU A 246 14.99 25.74 5.59
N MET A 247 13.84 25.52 6.21
CA MET A 247 13.74 25.43 7.66
C MET A 247 14.46 24.16 8.14
N ASN A 248 15.13 24.23 9.29
CA ASN A 248 15.81 23.07 9.86
C ASN A 248 14.77 22.05 10.35
N GLY A 249 14.98 20.76 10.05
CA GLY A 249 14.00 19.71 10.34
C GLY A 249 13.79 19.42 11.83
N ASN A 250 14.71 19.84 12.69
CA ASN A 250 14.59 19.81 14.16
C ASN A 250 13.95 21.08 14.74
N GLU A 251 13.70 22.11 13.94
CA GLU A 251 13.16 23.41 14.36
C GLU A 251 11.79 23.72 13.72
N THR A 252 11.28 22.83 12.87
CA THR A 252 10.01 22.99 12.17
C THR A 252 9.10 21.80 12.40
N ASP A 253 7.80 22.03 12.36
CA ASP A 253 6.75 21.01 12.32
C ASP A 253 6.10 20.91 10.93
N GLN A 254 6.64 21.64 9.94
CA GLN A 254 6.11 21.67 8.58
C GLN A 254 6.98 20.85 7.65
N VAL A 255 6.34 19.91 6.96
CA VAL A 255 6.96 19.22 5.83
C VAL A 255 7.28 20.25 4.75
N GLN A 256 8.50 20.25 4.21
CA GLN A 256 8.88 21.13 3.11
C GLN A 256 9.00 20.33 1.82
N ARG A 257 8.70 20.96 0.68
CA ARG A 257 8.77 20.27 -0.63
C ARG A 257 9.73 20.93 -1.59
N LEU A 258 10.48 20.08 -2.30
CA LEU A 258 11.32 20.48 -3.41
C LEU A 258 10.93 19.66 -4.64
N ASN A 259 10.76 20.31 -5.79
CA ASN A 259 10.72 19.59 -7.05
C ASN A 259 12.09 18.96 -7.26
N THR A 260 12.10 17.77 -7.81
CA THR A 260 13.31 17.14 -8.32
C THR A 260 13.16 17.01 -9.81
N HIS A 261 14.18 17.38 -10.57
CA HIS A 261 14.20 17.18 -12.01
C HIS A 261 15.57 16.66 -12.44
N VAL A 262 15.56 15.52 -13.12
CA VAL A 262 16.79 14.89 -13.63
C VAL A 262 17.15 15.50 -14.98
N GLU A 263 18.38 15.99 -15.12
CA GLU A 263 18.85 16.65 -16.34
C GLU A 263 18.73 15.71 -17.55
N GLY A 264 18.12 16.21 -18.63
CA GLY A 264 17.98 15.48 -19.89
C GLY A 264 16.93 14.35 -19.87
N ALA A 265 16.29 14.06 -18.75
CA ALA A 265 15.22 13.08 -18.67
C ALA A 265 13.90 13.70 -19.16
N SER A 266 13.25 13.08 -20.15
CA SER A 266 11.88 13.47 -20.55
C SER A 266 10.83 13.07 -19.52
N ILE A 267 11.17 12.10 -18.66
CA ILE A 267 10.31 11.51 -17.65
C ILE A 267 11.15 11.24 -16.40
N GLY A 268 11.35 12.22 -15.53
CA GLY A 268 12.16 12.06 -14.30
C GLY A 268 11.87 13.09 -13.21
N ASN A 269 10.77 13.83 -13.34
CA ASN A 269 10.37 14.81 -12.34
C ASN A 269 9.64 14.11 -11.19
N SER A 270 10.00 14.47 -9.96
CA SER A 270 9.36 13.98 -8.74
C SER A 270 9.29 15.09 -7.69
N THR A 271 8.72 14.84 -6.53
CA THR A 271 8.69 15.78 -5.41
C THR A 271 9.38 15.19 -4.19
N ALA A 272 10.44 15.85 -3.72
CA ALA A 272 11.11 15.53 -2.47
C ALA A 272 10.37 16.12 -1.28
N TYR A 273 10.19 15.30 -0.25
CA TYR A 273 9.54 15.67 1.01
C TYR A 273 10.57 15.73 2.14
N LEU A 274 10.86 16.92 2.63
CA LEU A 274 11.71 17.17 3.78
C LEU A 274 10.84 17.05 5.03
N VAL A 275 10.95 15.90 5.69
CA VAL A 275 10.07 15.50 6.77
C VAL A 275 10.71 15.86 8.12
N PRO A 276 10.04 16.62 9.01
CA PRO A 276 10.56 16.98 10.32
C PRO A 276 10.91 15.77 11.21
N THR A 277 11.76 15.98 12.22
CA THR A 277 12.23 14.89 13.10
C THR A 277 11.13 14.23 13.90
N THR A 278 10.11 14.99 14.30
CA THR A 278 8.94 14.51 15.05
C THR A 278 7.67 14.74 14.25
N GLY A 279 6.60 13.99 14.53
CA GLY A 279 5.30 14.11 13.85
C GLY A 279 4.68 12.75 13.54
N LEU A 280 3.62 12.75 12.74
CA LEU A 280 2.94 11.53 12.29
C LEU A 280 3.29 11.23 10.83
N THR A 281 3.57 9.96 10.53
CA THR A 281 3.73 9.48 9.16
C THR A 281 2.73 8.36 8.91
N VAL A 282 1.87 8.53 7.91
CA VAL A 282 0.99 7.47 7.40
C VAL A 282 1.78 6.68 6.36
N VAL A 283 2.05 5.40 6.65
CA VAL A 283 2.58 4.45 5.66
C VAL A 283 1.39 3.67 5.12
N SER A 284 1.05 3.90 3.86
CA SER A 284 -0.10 3.27 3.21
C SER A 284 0.35 2.32 2.11
N ASP A 285 -0.22 1.13 2.12
CA ASP A 285 -0.31 0.30 0.91
C ASP A 285 -1.24 0.98 -0.12
N ILE A 286 -1.30 0.47 -1.35
CA ILE A 286 -2.03 1.05 -2.47
C ILE A 286 -3.16 0.13 -2.93
N ASP A 287 -2.84 -1.12 -3.27
CA ASP A 287 -3.80 -2.07 -3.83
C ASP A 287 -4.81 -2.53 -2.78
N ASP A 288 -6.09 -2.56 -3.16
CA ASP A 288 -7.23 -2.94 -2.31
C ASP A 288 -7.42 -2.16 -1.00
N ILE A 289 -6.69 -1.05 -0.83
CA ILE A 289 -6.87 -0.10 0.27
C ILE A 289 -7.04 1.35 -0.20
N LEU A 290 -6.27 1.81 -1.19
CA LEU A 290 -6.44 3.12 -1.82
C LEU A 290 -7.18 3.00 -3.13
N ARG A 291 -6.93 1.92 -3.88
CA ARG A 291 -7.66 1.62 -5.13
C ARG A 291 -8.32 0.26 -5.09
N VAL A 292 -9.31 0.05 -5.95
CA VAL A 292 -9.89 -1.27 -6.18
C VAL A 292 -9.01 -2.04 -7.18
N THR A 293 -8.35 -3.09 -6.71
CA THR A 293 -7.51 -3.96 -7.55
C THR A 293 -8.12 -5.34 -7.66
N LYS A 294 -8.53 -5.92 -6.54
CA LYS A 294 -9.02 -7.29 -6.37
C LYS A 294 -7.91 -8.32 -6.60
N ILE A 295 -6.78 -8.18 -5.89
CA ILE A 295 -5.66 -9.12 -6.02
C ILE A 295 -6.06 -10.56 -5.67
N TYR A 296 -7.12 -10.71 -4.88
CA TYR A 296 -7.74 -11.98 -4.53
C TYR A 296 -8.62 -12.62 -5.62
N GLU A 297 -8.88 -11.90 -6.73
CA GLU A 297 -9.51 -12.43 -7.95
C GLU A 297 -8.51 -12.32 -9.13
N PRO A 298 -7.55 -13.24 -9.32
CA PRO A 298 -6.37 -13.01 -10.15
C PRO A 298 -6.61 -12.48 -11.57
N SER A 299 -7.61 -13.04 -12.29
CA SER A 299 -7.98 -12.58 -13.64
C SER A 299 -8.48 -11.13 -13.64
N GLN A 300 -9.35 -10.80 -12.69
CA GLN A 300 -9.86 -9.43 -12.52
C GLN A 300 -8.79 -8.48 -11.98
N GLY A 301 -7.93 -8.94 -11.07
CA GLY A 301 -6.80 -8.19 -10.52
C GLY A 301 -5.80 -7.76 -11.58
N LEU A 302 -5.46 -8.68 -12.48
CA LEU A 302 -4.63 -8.40 -13.64
C LEU A 302 -5.28 -7.40 -14.59
N LEU A 303 -6.56 -7.61 -14.92
CA LEU A 303 -7.32 -6.68 -15.76
C LEU A 303 -7.35 -5.26 -15.15
N ASN A 304 -7.57 -5.16 -13.84
CA ASN A 304 -7.62 -3.90 -13.09
C ASN A 304 -6.26 -3.21 -12.95
N SER A 305 -5.17 -3.97 -13.01
CA SER A 305 -3.81 -3.44 -12.88
C SER A 305 -3.25 -2.96 -14.21
N PHE A 306 -3.55 -3.66 -15.30
CA PHE A 306 -2.96 -3.41 -16.62
C PHE A 306 -3.87 -2.62 -17.56
N ALA A 307 -5.18 -2.86 -17.55
CA ALA A 307 -6.06 -2.32 -18.58
C ALA A 307 -7.09 -1.30 -18.07
N LYS A 308 -7.57 -1.44 -16.83
CA LYS A 308 -8.58 -0.52 -16.27
C LYS A 308 -7.95 0.76 -15.73
N GLU A 309 -8.78 1.80 -15.68
CA GLU A 309 -8.49 2.98 -14.90
C GLU A 309 -8.44 2.65 -13.41
N TYR A 310 -7.55 3.34 -12.69
CA TYR A 310 -7.39 3.16 -11.26
C TYR A 310 -8.50 3.95 -10.56
N VAL A 311 -9.32 3.24 -9.79
CA VAL A 311 -10.49 3.83 -9.13
C VAL A 311 -10.26 3.80 -7.62
N PRO A 312 -10.45 4.93 -6.91
CA PRO A 312 -10.36 4.95 -5.46
C PRO A 312 -11.31 3.95 -4.81
N TRP A 313 -10.88 3.32 -3.71
CA TRP A 313 -11.80 2.52 -2.90
C TRP A 313 -12.71 3.43 -2.07
N GLU A 314 -13.99 3.45 -2.43
CA GLU A 314 -15.05 4.22 -1.78
C GLU A 314 -14.63 5.70 -1.54
N ASN A 315 -14.86 6.23 -0.34
CA ASN A 315 -14.51 7.60 0.06
C ASN A 315 -13.17 7.67 0.82
N MET A 316 -12.27 6.69 0.66
CA MET A 316 -10.94 6.73 1.28
C MET A 316 -10.13 8.01 0.96
N PRO A 317 -10.25 8.65 -0.23
CA PRO A 317 -9.69 9.98 -0.47
C PRO A 317 -10.11 11.03 0.56
N ASP A 318 -11.37 11.03 1.01
CA ASP A 318 -11.89 12.01 1.97
C ASP A 318 -11.27 11.82 3.35
N ILE A 319 -11.05 10.57 3.77
CA ILE A 319 -10.36 10.24 5.03
C ILE A 319 -8.93 10.82 5.03
N TYR A 320 -8.17 10.55 3.97
CA TYR A 320 -6.79 11.00 3.85
C TYR A 320 -6.70 12.53 3.72
N ALA A 321 -7.61 13.14 2.94
CA ALA A 321 -7.70 14.58 2.83
C ALA A 321 -8.04 15.24 4.18
N ASN A 322 -8.93 14.63 4.97
CA ASN A 322 -9.24 15.11 6.31
C ASN A 322 -8.03 14.99 7.25
N TRP A 323 -7.36 13.84 7.31
CA TRP A 323 -6.14 13.70 8.12
C TRP A 323 -5.06 14.70 7.73
N SER A 324 -4.83 14.90 6.44
CA SER A 324 -3.86 15.88 5.93
C SER A 324 -4.19 17.33 6.34
N LYS A 325 -5.48 17.68 6.51
CA LYS A 325 -5.91 19.05 6.84
C LYS A 325 -6.03 19.28 8.34
N SER A 326 -6.45 18.26 9.08
CA SER A 326 -6.82 18.37 10.50
C SER A 326 -5.66 18.06 11.45
N LEU A 327 -4.67 17.28 11.00
CA LEU A 327 -3.53 16.89 11.82
C LEU A 327 -2.29 17.69 11.39
N PRO A 328 -1.67 18.46 12.30
CA PRO A 328 -0.43 19.16 12.00
C PRO A 328 0.71 18.14 11.83
N ASN A 329 1.73 18.50 11.05
CA ASN A 329 2.96 17.71 10.92
C ASN A 329 2.70 16.25 10.49
N MET A 330 1.71 16.05 9.62
CA MET A 330 1.39 14.78 8.99
C MET A 330 2.21 14.63 7.70
N HIS A 331 2.83 13.48 7.50
CA HIS A 331 3.46 13.10 6.24
C HIS A 331 2.84 11.81 5.71
N PHE A 332 2.72 11.68 4.39
CA PHE A 332 2.25 10.46 3.75
C PHE A 332 3.41 9.76 3.05
N HIS A 333 3.50 8.46 3.23
CA HIS A 333 4.46 7.59 2.57
C HIS A 333 3.72 6.40 1.96
N TYR A 334 3.79 6.27 0.64
CA TYR A 334 3.14 5.22 -0.11
C TYR A 334 4.12 4.08 -0.35
N LEU A 335 3.81 2.90 0.18
CA LEU A 335 4.70 1.75 0.13
C LEU A 335 3.98 0.60 -0.57
N THR A 336 4.52 0.17 -1.71
CA THR A 336 4.01 -0.98 -2.46
C THR A 336 5.12 -1.99 -2.73
N THR A 337 4.78 -3.28 -2.85
CA THR A 337 5.71 -4.33 -3.31
C THR A 337 5.67 -4.55 -4.81
N THR A 338 4.90 -3.73 -5.52
CA THR A 338 4.88 -3.68 -6.97
C THR A 338 6.23 -3.15 -7.52
N PRO A 339 6.77 -3.73 -8.61
CA PRO A 339 8.01 -3.29 -9.21
C PRO A 339 7.98 -1.83 -9.66
N GLU A 340 9.09 -1.13 -9.47
CA GLU A 340 9.20 0.31 -9.73
C GLU A 340 8.80 0.74 -11.16
N GLN A 341 8.97 -0.14 -12.15
CA GLN A 341 8.65 0.15 -13.55
C GLN A 341 7.19 0.53 -13.79
N VAL A 342 6.26 -0.01 -13.00
CA VAL A 342 4.82 0.28 -13.15
C VAL A 342 4.33 1.33 -12.16
N THR A 343 5.18 1.77 -11.23
CA THR A 343 4.80 2.70 -10.16
C THR A 343 4.38 4.07 -10.67
N ARG A 344 4.80 4.49 -11.87
CA ARG A 344 4.32 5.77 -12.44
C ARG A 344 2.80 5.86 -12.50
N ALA A 345 2.10 4.76 -12.78
CA ALA A 345 0.64 4.73 -12.76
C ALA A 345 0.07 4.94 -11.35
N TYR A 346 0.71 4.35 -10.32
CA TYR A 346 0.35 4.61 -8.92
C TYR A 346 0.64 6.04 -8.49
N MET A 347 1.80 6.60 -8.84
CA MET A 347 2.12 8.00 -8.51
C MET A 347 1.08 8.94 -9.11
N ASN A 348 0.75 8.78 -10.40
CA ASN A 348 -0.29 9.60 -11.04
C ASN A 348 -1.67 9.45 -10.38
N PHE A 349 -2.05 8.22 -10.02
CA PHE A 349 -3.29 7.95 -9.30
C PHE A 349 -3.30 8.63 -7.92
N THR A 350 -2.23 8.47 -7.15
CA THR A 350 -2.06 9.10 -5.84
C THR A 350 -2.11 10.62 -5.95
N TYR A 351 -1.40 11.22 -6.92
CA TYR A 351 -1.44 12.67 -7.14
C TYR A 351 -2.83 13.20 -7.45
N SER A 352 -3.69 12.38 -8.07
CA SER A 352 -5.03 12.78 -8.48
C SER A 352 -6.07 12.64 -7.37
N HIS A 353 -5.81 11.84 -6.34
CA HIS A 353 -6.83 11.43 -5.36
C HIS A 353 -6.40 11.53 -3.90
N TYR A 354 -5.10 11.54 -3.61
CA TYR A 354 -4.56 11.44 -2.26
C TYR A 354 -3.53 12.55 -1.97
N PRO A 355 -3.25 12.82 -0.68
CA PRO A 355 -2.25 13.82 -0.32
C PRO A 355 -0.83 13.48 -0.79
N GLY A 356 -0.11 14.52 -1.20
CA GLY A 356 1.34 14.71 -1.05
C GLY A 356 2.10 13.68 -0.22
N GLY A 357 2.91 12.82 -0.86
CA GLY A 357 3.73 11.88 -0.14
C GLY A 357 4.90 11.29 -0.92
N SER A 358 5.89 10.81 -0.17
CA SER A 358 7.03 10.05 -0.70
C SER A 358 6.64 8.62 -1.07
N PHE A 359 7.43 7.93 -1.89
CA PHE A 359 7.14 6.57 -2.34
C PHE A 359 8.27 5.60 -2.01
N ASP A 360 7.92 4.37 -1.66
CA ASP A 360 8.80 3.20 -1.72
C ASP A 360 8.11 2.10 -2.53
N THR A 361 8.90 1.42 -3.36
CA THR A 361 8.45 0.37 -4.28
C THR A 361 9.39 -0.82 -4.18
N ARG A 362 9.07 -1.91 -4.87
CA ARG A 362 10.02 -3.01 -5.03
C ARG A 362 11.11 -2.62 -6.05
N PRO A 363 12.40 -2.52 -5.64
CA PRO A 363 13.52 -2.31 -6.55
C PRO A 363 13.78 -3.57 -7.39
N LEU A 364 14.53 -3.42 -8.48
CA LEU A 364 14.91 -4.54 -9.34
C LEU A 364 16.16 -5.26 -8.87
N ASN A 365 17.04 -4.55 -8.16
CA ASN A 365 18.23 -5.08 -7.59
C ASN A 365 17.94 -5.77 -6.26
N PHE A 366 18.24 -7.07 -6.22
CA PHE A 366 18.09 -7.95 -5.08
C PHE A 366 19.44 -8.30 -4.41
N SER A 367 20.46 -7.43 -4.54
CA SER A 367 21.79 -7.62 -3.94
C SER A 367 21.74 -7.90 -2.43
N ASP A 368 20.70 -7.39 -1.74
CA ASP A 368 20.41 -7.72 -0.36
C ASP A 368 19.42 -8.90 -0.28
N VAL A 369 19.91 -10.02 0.29
CA VAL A 369 19.11 -11.24 0.51
C VAL A 369 17.86 -10.96 1.36
N SER A 370 17.91 -9.98 2.27
CA SER A 370 16.75 -9.59 3.08
C SER A 370 15.69 -8.85 2.26
N ALA A 371 16.10 -7.97 1.33
CA ALA A 371 15.21 -7.32 0.36
C ALA A 371 14.61 -8.34 -0.63
N THR A 372 15.33 -9.42 -0.92
CA THR A 372 14.87 -10.52 -1.79
C THR A 372 13.76 -11.35 -1.14
N LEU A 373 13.86 -11.60 0.17
CA LEU A 373 12.99 -12.53 0.90
C LEU A 373 11.81 -11.86 1.61
N SER A 374 11.89 -10.55 1.91
CA SER A 374 10.85 -9.81 2.66
C SER A 374 10.92 -8.31 2.35
N ILE A 375 10.65 -7.93 1.10
CA ILE A 375 10.84 -6.55 0.63
C ILE A 375 10.05 -5.51 1.45
N ARG A 376 8.79 -5.80 1.80
CA ARG A 376 7.96 -4.89 2.61
C ARG A 376 8.60 -4.62 3.97
N LYS A 377 8.97 -5.67 4.71
CA LYS A 377 9.75 -5.54 5.95
C LYS A 377 11.01 -4.70 5.79
N PHE A 378 11.78 -4.91 4.72
CA PHE A 378 13.01 -4.15 4.47
C PHE A 378 12.73 -2.66 4.33
N LEU A 379 11.73 -2.29 3.52
CA LEU A 379 11.33 -0.90 3.30
C LEU A 379 10.74 -0.26 4.58
N LEU A 380 9.90 -0.99 5.31
CA LEU A 380 9.39 -0.56 6.62
C LEU A 380 10.52 -0.31 7.62
N THR A 381 11.46 -1.24 7.74
CA THR A 381 12.62 -1.09 8.64
C THR A 381 13.41 0.17 8.29
N LYS A 382 13.68 0.38 6.99
CA LYS A 382 14.41 1.56 6.51
C LYS A 382 13.73 2.87 6.91
N ILE A 383 12.42 3.01 6.70
CA ILE A 383 11.74 4.28 7.04
C ILE A 383 11.62 4.50 8.55
N PHE A 384 11.40 3.44 9.34
CA PHE A 384 11.39 3.53 10.81
C PHE A 384 12.75 3.93 11.38
N GLU A 385 13.84 3.37 10.83
CA GLU A 385 15.20 3.72 11.24
C GLU A 385 15.63 5.11 10.76
N THR A 386 15.08 5.57 9.62
CA THR A 386 15.33 6.92 9.10
C THR A 386 14.70 8.00 9.99
N PHE A 387 13.54 7.74 10.59
CA PHE A 387 12.77 8.68 11.40
C PHE A 387 12.48 8.15 12.82
N PRO A 388 13.52 7.99 13.66
CA PRO A 388 13.40 7.28 14.94
C PRO A 388 12.47 7.98 15.96
N GLU A 389 12.21 9.27 15.79
CA GLU A 389 11.37 10.08 16.68
C GLU A 389 9.95 10.32 16.14
N ARG A 390 9.64 9.87 14.92
CA ARG A 390 8.29 9.98 14.36
C ARG A 390 7.41 8.82 14.83
N LYS A 391 6.12 9.07 14.81
CA LYS A 391 5.08 8.06 15.05
C LYS A 391 4.49 7.63 13.71
N PHE A 392 4.23 6.33 13.56
CA PHE A 392 3.78 5.74 12.32
C PHE A 392 2.36 5.17 12.43
N ILE A 393 1.54 5.49 11.45
CA ILE A 393 0.22 4.91 11.22
C ILE A 393 0.36 3.99 10.00
N LEU A 394 0.14 2.70 10.19
CA LEU A 394 0.26 1.71 9.11
C LEU A 394 -1.14 1.41 8.56
N VAL A 395 -1.34 1.55 7.26
CA VAL A 395 -2.64 1.35 6.60
C VAL A 395 -2.49 0.35 5.44
N ALA A 396 -3.30 -0.70 5.44
CA ALA A 396 -3.27 -1.75 4.42
C ALA A 396 -4.57 -2.57 4.46
N ASP A 397 -4.59 -3.72 3.80
CA ASP A 397 -5.71 -4.65 3.72
C ASP A 397 -5.30 -6.08 4.11
N THR A 398 -6.28 -6.97 4.27
CA THR A 398 -6.05 -8.37 4.69
C THR A 398 -5.65 -9.33 3.58
N SER A 399 -5.78 -8.95 2.29
CA SER A 399 -5.49 -9.84 1.17
C SER A 399 -4.00 -9.97 0.85
N ASN A 400 -3.16 -9.13 1.48
CA ASN A 400 -1.69 -9.17 1.41
C ASN A 400 -1.10 -9.92 2.61
N SER A 401 -0.53 -11.12 2.39
CA SER A 401 -0.01 -11.93 3.51
C SER A 401 1.28 -11.40 4.13
N ASP A 402 2.07 -10.60 3.40
CA ASP A 402 3.23 -9.88 3.95
C ASP A 402 2.81 -8.79 4.94
N VAL A 403 1.75 -8.02 4.65
CA VAL A 403 1.14 -7.04 5.57
C VAL A 403 0.77 -7.69 6.90
N MET A 404 0.05 -8.81 6.82
CA MET A 404 -0.46 -9.53 7.99
C MET A 404 0.65 -10.06 8.91
N LYS A 405 1.86 -10.18 8.39
CA LYS A 405 3.07 -10.58 9.13
C LYS A 405 3.91 -9.38 9.56
N ASP A 406 4.20 -8.47 8.64
CA ASP A 406 5.21 -7.43 8.82
C ASP A 406 4.69 -6.26 9.64
N TYR A 407 3.42 -5.88 9.53
CA TYR A 407 2.85 -4.77 10.31
C TYR A 407 2.78 -5.07 11.81
N PRO A 408 2.25 -6.22 12.29
CA PRO A 408 2.34 -6.55 13.71
C PRO A 408 3.79 -6.75 14.18
N LEU A 409 4.69 -7.21 13.29
CA LEU A 409 6.12 -7.26 13.60
C LEU A 409 6.72 -5.86 13.82
N MET A 410 6.32 -4.84 13.05
CA MET A 410 6.75 -3.47 13.30
C MET A 410 6.22 -2.95 14.64
N ALA A 411 4.98 -3.28 15.02
CA ALA A 411 4.44 -2.87 16.33
C ALA A 411 5.14 -3.54 17.52
N THR A 412 5.66 -4.75 17.35
CA THR A 412 6.46 -5.43 18.39
C THR A 412 7.92 -4.96 18.41
N THR A 413 8.49 -4.65 17.24
CA THR A 413 9.90 -4.23 17.11
C THR A 413 10.11 -2.76 17.45
N TYR A 414 9.18 -1.89 17.04
CA TYR A 414 9.20 -0.44 17.27
C TYR A 414 7.93 0.01 18.03
N PRO A 415 7.69 -0.51 19.25
CA PRO A 415 6.43 -0.31 19.97
C PRO A 415 6.16 1.16 20.31
N ASP A 416 7.22 1.96 20.46
CA ASP A 416 7.08 3.39 20.71
C ASP A 416 6.80 4.18 19.42
N GLN A 417 7.19 3.68 18.25
CA GLN A 417 6.97 4.39 16.99
C GLN A 417 5.61 4.03 16.36
N VAL A 418 5.15 2.78 16.45
CA VAL A 418 3.83 2.41 15.88
C VAL A 418 2.69 2.98 16.73
N GLN A 419 1.98 3.92 16.12
CA GLN A 419 0.81 4.61 16.67
C GLN A 419 -0.47 3.81 16.45
N CYS A 420 -0.75 3.48 15.19
CA CYS A 420 -1.96 2.78 14.76
C CYS A 420 -1.64 1.76 13.65
N ILE A 421 -2.42 0.69 13.58
CA ILE A 421 -2.48 -0.23 12.44
C ILE A 421 -3.94 -0.35 11.98
N PHE A 422 -4.24 0.08 10.76
CA PHE A 422 -5.56 -0.02 10.14
C PHE A 422 -5.52 -1.02 9.00
N LEU A 423 -6.36 -2.05 9.08
CA LEU A 423 -6.45 -3.11 8.08
C LEU A 423 -7.87 -3.19 7.53
N ARG A 424 -8.05 -2.92 6.24
CA ARG A 424 -9.33 -3.22 5.59
C ARG A 424 -9.52 -4.73 5.57
N ASN A 425 -10.64 -5.20 6.12
CA ASN A 425 -11.00 -6.62 6.06
C ASN A 425 -11.69 -6.93 4.73
N THR A 426 -10.89 -7.32 3.73
CA THR A 426 -11.34 -7.64 2.36
C THR A 426 -12.26 -8.86 2.35
N THR A 427 -11.99 -9.90 3.15
CA THR A 427 -12.88 -11.08 3.25
C THR A 427 -14.28 -10.76 3.78
N ALA A 428 -14.42 -9.69 4.56
CA ALA A 428 -15.72 -9.26 5.09
C ALA A 428 -16.46 -8.28 4.16
N THR A 429 -15.73 -7.58 3.29
CA THR A 429 -16.28 -6.51 2.44
C THR A 429 -16.49 -6.97 1.00
N ASP A 430 -15.65 -7.90 0.53
CA ASP A 430 -15.60 -8.37 -0.85
C ASP A 430 -15.91 -9.87 -0.90
N SER A 431 -17.11 -10.24 -1.35
CA SER A 431 -17.55 -11.65 -1.43
C SER A 431 -16.69 -12.56 -2.33
N GLY A 432 -15.85 -11.96 -3.20
CA GLY A 432 -14.90 -12.65 -4.05
C GLY A 432 -13.60 -13.03 -3.33
N ASP A 433 -13.28 -12.39 -2.20
CA ASP A 433 -12.10 -12.69 -1.43
C ASP A 433 -12.32 -13.95 -0.57
N ARG A 434 -11.49 -14.96 -0.84
CA ARG A 434 -11.48 -16.25 -0.13
C ARG A 434 -10.09 -16.59 0.38
N PHE A 435 -9.20 -15.60 0.46
CA PHE A 435 -7.85 -15.86 0.92
C PHE A 435 -7.77 -15.94 2.42
N PRO A 436 -7.15 -17.01 2.93
CA PRO A 436 -6.90 -17.08 4.35
C PRO A 436 -5.78 -16.12 4.74
N TYR A 437 -5.96 -15.45 5.86
CA TYR A 437 -4.96 -14.59 6.48
C TYR A 437 -4.71 -15.00 7.94
N ASP A 438 -3.48 -14.84 8.41
CA ASP A 438 -3.10 -15.18 9.78
C ASP A 438 -3.13 -13.95 10.68
N THR A 439 -3.92 -14.00 11.76
CA THR A 439 -4.03 -12.93 12.76
C THR A 439 -3.17 -13.19 14.01
N SER A 440 -2.38 -14.26 14.03
CA SER A 440 -1.55 -14.64 15.19
C SER A 440 -0.57 -13.56 15.63
N GLY A 441 -0.06 -12.75 14.69
CA GLY A 441 0.84 -11.62 14.97
C GLY A 441 0.21 -10.52 15.83
N PHE A 442 -1.13 -10.43 15.88
CA PHE A 442 -1.85 -9.42 16.66
C PHE A 442 -2.18 -9.85 18.09
N LYS A 443 -1.95 -11.12 18.44
CA LYS A 443 -2.41 -11.73 19.70
C LYS A 443 -2.00 -10.99 20.96
N ASP A 444 -0.77 -10.52 21.00
CA ASP A 444 -0.19 -9.85 22.17
C ASP A 444 -0.12 -8.32 22.00
N LEU A 445 -0.70 -7.79 20.91
CA LEU A 445 -0.79 -6.34 20.68
C LEU A 445 -1.97 -5.76 21.46
N ASN A 446 -1.81 -4.52 21.93
CA ASN A 446 -2.91 -3.78 22.52
C ASN A 446 -3.95 -3.47 21.43
N GLN A 447 -5.19 -3.92 21.63
CA GLN A 447 -6.31 -3.70 20.69
C GLN A 447 -6.54 -2.21 20.39
N GLU A 448 -6.23 -1.29 21.31
CA GLU A 448 -6.35 0.15 21.06
C GLU A 448 -5.40 0.66 19.95
N LYS A 449 -4.36 -0.12 19.61
CA LYS A 449 -3.39 0.22 18.55
C LYS A 449 -3.77 -0.30 17.18
N TYR A 450 -4.78 -1.16 17.03
CA TYR A 450 -5.11 -1.69 15.71
C TYR A 450 -6.61 -1.88 15.50
N MET A 451 -7.04 -1.81 14.24
CA MET A 451 -8.42 -2.05 13.86
C MET A 451 -8.49 -2.68 12.47
N PHE A 452 -9.19 -3.81 12.41
CA PHE A 452 -9.74 -4.39 11.19
C PHE A 452 -11.06 -3.70 10.91
N PHE A 453 -11.14 -2.95 9.83
CA PHE A 453 -12.28 -2.09 9.51
C PHE A 453 -12.94 -2.52 8.20
N LEU A 454 -14.19 -2.11 7.99
CA LEU A 454 -15.02 -2.57 6.87
C LEU A 454 -15.16 -1.48 5.81
N ASN A 455 -15.34 -0.23 6.21
CA ASN A 455 -15.50 0.90 5.28
C ASN A 455 -14.62 2.07 5.72
N PRO A 456 -14.18 2.97 4.82
CA PRO A 456 -13.34 4.10 5.21
C PRO A 456 -13.95 4.97 6.32
N ASP A 457 -15.28 5.09 6.36
CA ASP A 457 -16.00 5.82 7.40
C ASP A 457 -15.78 5.28 8.82
N ASP A 458 -15.40 4.01 8.98
CA ASP A 458 -15.06 3.42 10.28
C ASP A 458 -13.82 4.08 10.91
N LEU A 459 -12.97 4.70 10.08
CA LEU A 459 -11.78 5.46 10.48
C LEU A 459 -12.09 6.90 10.92
N SER A 460 -13.34 7.36 10.70
CA SER A 460 -13.74 8.72 11.03
C SER A 460 -13.92 8.93 12.52
N GLY A 461 -13.50 10.10 13.01
CA GLY A 461 -13.68 10.50 14.41
C GLY A 461 -12.73 9.83 15.41
N LEU A 462 -11.78 9.02 14.95
CA LEU A 462 -10.72 8.46 15.78
C LEU A 462 -9.69 9.52 16.17
N ASP A 463 -9.25 9.49 17.43
CA ASP A 463 -8.12 10.30 17.91
C ASP A 463 -6.79 9.55 17.67
N ILE A 464 -6.44 9.43 16.38
CA ILE A 464 -5.25 8.70 15.93
C ILE A 464 -3.95 9.37 16.41
N ALA A 465 -3.98 10.69 16.66
CA ALA A 465 -2.82 11.43 17.15
C ALA A 465 -2.45 11.04 18.58
N ASN A 466 -3.43 10.70 19.41
CA ASN A 466 -3.22 10.20 20.77
C ASN A 466 -3.29 8.67 20.88
N GLY A 467 -3.38 7.94 19.76
CA GLY A 467 -3.36 6.48 19.73
C GLY A 467 -4.65 5.79 20.09
N GLN A 468 -5.78 6.48 19.94
CA GLN A 468 -7.10 5.88 20.03
C GLN A 468 -7.50 5.40 18.63
N CYS A 469 -6.93 4.26 18.24
CA CYS A 469 -7.04 3.72 16.88
C CYS A 469 -8.15 2.67 16.75
N TYR A 470 -9.01 2.51 17.76
CA TYR A 470 -10.00 1.46 17.78
C TYR A 470 -11.42 2.00 17.96
N ASN A 471 -12.24 1.84 16.92
CA ASN A 471 -13.67 2.07 17.00
C ASN A 471 -14.36 0.81 17.56
N GLN A 472 -14.73 0.85 18.84
CA GLN A 472 -15.34 -0.29 19.55
C GLN A 472 -16.68 -0.76 18.96
N SER A 473 -17.32 0.03 18.10
CA SER A 473 -18.53 -0.40 17.38
C SER A 473 -18.26 -1.42 16.28
N ILE A 474 -17.00 -1.55 15.84
CA ILE A 474 -16.60 -2.44 14.75
C ILE A 474 -16.08 -3.76 15.33
N ALA A 475 -16.86 -4.82 15.15
CA ALA A 475 -16.50 -6.15 15.63
C ALA A 475 -15.24 -6.67 14.92
N GLN A 476 -14.21 -7.01 15.70
CA GLN A 476 -12.92 -7.49 15.17
C GLN A 476 -12.91 -8.99 14.85
N ASN A 477 -13.62 -9.79 15.64
CA ASN A 477 -13.78 -11.25 15.47
C ASN A 477 -12.46 -12.02 15.21
N LEU A 478 -11.36 -11.61 15.86
CA LEU A 478 -10.07 -12.27 15.69
C LEU A 478 -10.02 -13.62 16.42
N THR A 479 -9.41 -14.60 15.75
CA THR A 479 -9.16 -15.95 16.27
C THR A 479 -7.73 -16.09 16.79
N PHE A 480 -6.86 -15.15 16.39
CA PHE A 480 -5.40 -15.17 16.59
C PHE A 480 -4.75 -16.41 15.96
N GLY A 481 -5.23 -16.74 14.77
CA GLY A 481 -4.73 -17.77 13.87
C GLY A 481 -5.24 -17.51 12.45
N TYR A 482 -5.26 -18.53 11.60
CA TYR A 482 -5.81 -18.38 10.26
C TYR A 482 -7.33 -18.15 10.28
N GLN A 483 -7.78 -17.16 9.51
CA GLN A 483 -9.17 -16.76 9.29
C GLN A 483 -9.44 -16.62 7.79
N GLY A 484 -10.71 -16.66 7.37
CA GLY A 484 -11.06 -16.55 5.95
C GLY A 484 -10.78 -17.84 5.17
N LEU A 485 -10.72 -18.99 5.85
CA LEU A 485 -10.57 -20.28 5.17
C LEU A 485 -11.88 -20.65 4.44
N PRO A 486 -11.79 -21.44 3.35
CA PRO A 486 -12.97 -21.93 2.66
C PRO A 486 -13.97 -22.62 3.60
N LEU A 487 -15.26 -22.40 3.35
CA LEU A 487 -16.38 -22.96 4.13
C LEU A 487 -16.46 -22.49 5.59
N GLY A 488 -15.75 -21.41 5.97
CA GLY A 488 -15.78 -20.84 7.31
C GLY A 488 -15.06 -21.68 8.36
N LEU A 489 -14.14 -22.54 7.90
CA LEU A 489 -13.27 -23.31 8.80
C LEU A 489 -12.32 -22.33 9.52
N GLY A 490 -12.05 -22.55 10.81
CA GLY A 490 -11.19 -21.64 11.58
C GLY A 490 -11.83 -20.33 12.08
N ASP A 491 -13.04 -19.96 11.64
CA ASP A 491 -13.74 -18.72 12.04
C ASP A 491 -14.29 -18.73 13.48
N SER A 492 -13.86 -19.66 14.34
CA SER A 492 -14.28 -19.68 15.75
C SER A 492 -13.50 -18.63 16.54
N PRO A 493 -14.12 -17.49 16.94
CA PRO A 493 -13.40 -16.42 17.64
C PRO A 493 -12.90 -16.93 18.98
N THR A 494 -11.66 -16.61 19.33
CA THR A 494 -11.21 -16.79 20.71
C THR A 494 -11.77 -15.64 21.52
N ALA A 495 -12.87 -15.88 22.23
CA ALA A 495 -13.49 -14.87 23.08
C ALA A 495 -12.52 -14.44 24.19
N THR A 496 -11.87 -13.29 24.02
CA THR A 496 -11.19 -12.58 25.11
C THR A 496 -11.53 -11.11 25.07
N ASN A 497 -12.62 -10.73 25.73
CA ASN A 497 -12.78 -9.38 26.26
C ASN A 497 -11.74 -9.20 27.37
N ALA A 498 -10.56 -8.68 27.02
CA ALA A 498 -9.54 -8.32 28.01
C ALA A 498 -9.88 -6.96 28.63
N SER A 499 -10.75 -6.97 29.65
CA SER A 499 -10.84 -5.86 30.60
C SER A 499 -9.62 -5.92 31.52
N ALA A 500 -8.59 -5.15 31.20
CA ALA A 500 -7.40 -5.00 32.03
C ALA A 500 -7.67 -3.99 33.16
N THR A 501 -8.31 -4.44 34.24
CA THR A 501 -8.18 -3.78 35.55
C THR A 501 -7.26 -4.60 36.43
N GLY A 502 -6.00 -4.15 36.51
CA GLY A 502 -5.00 -4.74 37.40
C GLY A 502 -5.35 -4.46 38.86
N SER A 503 -5.63 -5.51 39.63
CA SER A 503 -5.49 -5.48 41.08
C SER A 503 -4.82 -6.74 41.56
N ALA A 504 -3.66 -6.54 42.16
CA ALA A 504 -2.82 -7.55 42.76
C ALA A 504 -3.56 -8.29 43.89
N ASN A 505 -3.42 -9.62 43.93
CA ASN A 505 -3.14 -10.26 45.20
C ASN A 505 -2.44 -11.62 45.07
N LYS A 506 -1.49 -11.81 45.98
CA LYS A 506 -0.69 -13.02 46.18
C LYS A 506 -1.56 -14.19 46.68
N THR A 507 -1.18 -15.42 46.36
CA THR A 507 -0.67 -16.47 47.29
C THR A 507 -0.82 -17.88 46.70
N GLY A 508 0.15 -18.76 46.98
CA GLY A 508 -0.17 -20.18 47.21
C GLY A 508 0.49 -21.25 46.32
N LYS A 509 1.76 -21.57 46.60
CA LYS A 509 2.33 -22.92 46.86
C LYS A 509 1.97 -24.13 45.97
N SER A 510 3.04 -24.66 45.36
CA SER A 510 3.56 -26.05 45.38
C SER A 510 2.70 -27.24 44.91
N GLY A 511 3.27 -28.01 43.98
CA GLY A 511 2.88 -29.40 43.72
C GLY A 511 3.74 -30.02 42.62
N ALA A 512 4.89 -30.58 43.00
CA ALA A 512 5.74 -31.37 42.12
C ALA A 512 5.18 -32.79 41.97
N SER A 513 5.24 -33.34 40.76
CA SER A 513 5.38 -34.79 40.55
C SER A 513 6.07 -35.07 39.21
N ALA A 514 7.29 -35.59 39.33
CA ALA A 514 8.07 -36.15 38.25
C ALA A 514 7.61 -37.58 37.95
N PHE A 515 7.60 -38.00 36.68
CA PHE A 515 7.83 -39.40 36.32
C PHE A 515 8.52 -39.54 34.94
N LYS A 516 9.80 -39.87 35.06
CA LYS A 516 10.72 -40.68 34.22
C LYS A 516 10.27 -41.24 32.86
N SER A 517 11.02 -40.79 31.84
CA SER A 517 11.86 -41.54 30.89
C SER A 517 11.36 -42.83 30.22
N LYS A 518 11.51 -42.88 28.89
CA LYS A 518 12.19 -43.99 28.21
C LYS A 518 12.73 -43.58 26.84
N ASP A 519 14.05 -43.71 26.70
CA ASP A 519 14.81 -43.69 25.45
C ASP A 519 14.54 -44.93 24.58
N VAL A 520 14.55 -44.76 23.26
CA VAL A 520 15.06 -45.70 22.22
C VAL A 520 15.38 -44.82 20.98
N VAL A 521 16.63 -44.39 20.73
CA VAL A 521 17.72 -45.02 19.94
C VAL A 521 17.37 -45.44 18.51
N GLY A 522 18.06 -44.84 17.52
CA GLY A 522 18.32 -45.39 16.19
C GLY A 522 18.01 -44.38 15.06
N ALA A 523 18.94 -43.60 14.48
CA ALA A 523 20.18 -43.90 13.75
C ALA A 523 20.01 -43.61 12.25
N GLN A 524 20.88 -42.73 11.73
CA GLN A 524 21.36 -42.60 10.33
C GLN A 524 20.29 -42.23 9.27
N SER A 525 20.49 -41.29 8.34
CA SER A 525 21.69 -40.89 7.62
C SER A 525 21.53 -39.49 7.00
N SER A 526 22.59 -38.70 7.10
CA SER A 526 22.93 -37.54 6.27
C SER A 526 23.20 -37.93 4.81
N LEU A 527 22.63 -37.21 3.83
CA LEU A 527 23.13 -36.92 2.47
C LEU A 527 22.08 -36.03 1.75
N ALA A 528 22.28 -34.71 1.67
CA ALA A 528 22.79 -34.00 0.49
C ALA A 528 21.91 -34.08 -0.77
N LEU A 529 21.14 -33.01 -1.07
CA LEU A 529 21.06 -32.44 -2.42
C LEU A 529 20.50 -31.00 -2.40
N VAL A 530 21.42 -30.05 -2.59
CA VAL A 530 21.18 -28.76 -3.25
C VAL A 530 21.00 -29.07 -4.74
N ALA A 531 19.83 -28.81 -5.34
CA ALA A 531 19.64 -28.66 -6.80
C ALA A 531 18.19 -28.31 -7.17
N ALA A 532 18.05 -27.52 -8.25
CA ALA A 532 16.85 -27.06 -8.95
C ALA A 532 16.13 -25.89 -8.25
N LEU A 533 16.59 -24.63 -8.35
CA LEU A 533 16.62 -23.82 -9.59
C LEU A 533 15.37 -24.09 -10.44
N GLY A 534 14.41 -23.16 -10.33
CA GLY A 534 13.19 -23.12 -11.13
C GLY A 534 13.54 -23.35 -12.58
N ALA A 535 13.20 -24.55 -13.05
CA ALA A 535 13.34 -24.94 -14.43
C ALA A 535 12.46 -24.01 -15.26
N ALA A 536 13.15 -23.11 -15.97
CA ALA A 536 13.00 -22.91 -17.40
C ALA A 536 11.56 -22.93 -17.94
N MET A 537 11.19 -21.79 -18.51
CA MET A 537 10.67 -21.76 -19.88
C MET A 537 9.50 -22.73 -20.15
N PHE A 538 8.28 -22.22 -20.03
CA PHE A 538 7.48 -22.18 -21.25
C PHE A 538 8.23 -21.21 -22.18
N MET A 539 9.16 -21.65 -23.03
CA MET A 539 8.92 -22.33 -24.32
C MET A 539 7.73 -21.71 -25.05
N PHE A 540 7.95 -21.48 -26.34
CA PHE A 540 7.07 -20.91 -27.37
C PHE A 540 7.32 -19.41 -27.59
N LEU A 541 7.89 -19.05 -28.75
CA LEU A 541 7.24 -18.94 -30.07
C LEU A 541 6.27 -17.77 -30.11
#